data_AF-A0A9E5Q8R6-F1
#
_entry.id   AF-A0A9E5Q8R6-F1
#
_cell.length_a   1.000
_cell.length_b   1.000
_cell.length_c   1.000
_cell.angle_alpha   90.00
_cell.angle_beta   90.00
_cell.angle_gamma   90.00
#
_symmetry.space_group_name_H-M   'P 1'
#
loop_
_entity.id
_entity.type
_entity.pdbx_description
1 polymer ?
#
loop_
_entity_poly.entity_id
_entity_poly.type
_entity_poly.pdbx_seq_one_letter_code
_entity_poly.pdbx_strand_id
1 'polypeptide(L)'
;KLLSHLKVGVINLLFDKNVVYAMRYVPNSSFVFKFDIITRTAGIIGQNARAEFRGIGYWMGQNAFYFSNGASIEEIPANTIKQYVFDRLTDTQQDKIFCGVVKKYSEIWWFYPSKDSENQNGFNEIDSYVMYNTKEKAWSIGSLNRTSIEYPYQLDAYQYKISEDGDLYQHEKGANDNEEILPAYIETNYLQFDLTKRAELSEVQPDSTQTGDLEITVFTKERPQASAVRDVDFTIGEETEKANFRISGRQRKYRITSNVLNGDFQMGSWTERVALRGDR
;
A
#
# COMPACT_ATOMS: atom_id res chain seq x y z
N LYS A 1 -24.56 -3.01 -16.40
CA LYS A 1 -23.97 -2.04 -17.35
C LYS A 1 -22.50 -2.40 -17.47
N LEU A 2 -21.95 -2.56 -18.67
CA LEU A 2 -20.50 -2.76 -18.77
C LEU A 2 -19.77 -1.49 -18.29
N LEU A 3 -18.88 -1.66 -17.34
CA LEU A 3 -18.08 -0.59 -16.74
C LEU A 3 -16.69 -0.55 -17.35
N SER A 4 -16.16 -1.69 -17.78
CA SER A 4 -14.75 -1.77 -18.16
C SER A 4 -14.33 -3.01 -18.92
N HIS A 5 -13.10 -2.99 -19.44
CA HIS A 5 -12.48 -4.13 -20.10
C HIS A 5 -10.97 -4.22 -19.84
N LEU A 6 -10.40 -5.42 -19.73
CA LEU A 6 -8.96 -5.63 -19.54
C LEU A 6 -8.48 -6.79 -20.41
N LYS A 7 -7.51 -6.53 -21.28
CA LYS A 7 -6.87 -7.61 -22.02
C LYS A 7 -5.90 -8.35 -21.10
N VAL A 8 -6.05 -9.66 -21.01
CA VAL A 8 -5.16 -10.57 -20.26
C VAL A 8 -4.78 -11.70 -21.21
N GLY A 9 -3.53 -11.67 -21.69
CA GLY A 9 -3.06 -12.57 -22.74
C GLY A 9 -3.91 -12.44 -24.02
N VAL A 10 -4.57 -13.54 -24.40
CA VAL A 10 -5.44 -13.62 -25.60
C VAL A 10 -6.93 -13.41 -25.28
N ILE A 11 -7.27 -13.19 -24.01
CA ILE A 11 -8.65 -13.01 -23.54
C ILE A 11 -8.85 -11.54 -23.20
N ASN A 12 -10.06 -11.03 -23.39
CA ASN A 12 -10.46 -9.73 -22.85
C ASN A 12 -11.51 -9.95 -21.76
N LEU A 13 -11.19 -9.56 -20.54
CA LEU A 13 -12.11 -9.56 -19.41
C LEU A 13 -13.03 -8.35 -19.54
N LEU A 14 -14.34 -8.56 -19.54
CA LEU A 14 -15.33 -7.48 -19.53
C LEU A 14 -15.98 -7.42 -18.14
N PHE A 15 -16.02 -6.23 -17.56
CA PHE A 15 -16.45 -6.02 -16.19
C PHE A 15 -17.80 -5.29 -16.13
N ASP A 16 -18.73 -5.85 -15.37
CA ASP A 16 -19.81 -5.12 -14.70
C ASP A 16 -19.42 -4.94 -13.22
N LYS A 17 -20.30 -4.31 -12.44
CA LYS A 17 -20.17 -4.11 -10.98
C LYS A 17 -19.93 -5.44 -10.24
N ASN A 18 -20.60 -6.51 -10.67
CA ASN A 18 -20.58 -7.82 -10.00
C ASN A 18 -20.05 -8.96 -10.87
N VAL A 19 -20.20 -8.85 -12.19
CA VAL A 19 -19.99 -9.96 -13.13
C VAL A 19 -18.75 -9.70 -13.97
N VAL A 20 -17.95 -10.74 -14.21
CA VAL A 20 -16.85 -10.70 -15.19
C VAL A 20 -17.11 -11.71 -16.29
N TYR A 21 -16.98 -11.26 -17.53
CA TYR A 21 -17.10 -12.07 -18.73
C TYR A 21 -15.73 -12.25 -19.39
N ALA A 22 -15.43 -13.43 -19.91
CA ALA A 22 -14.32 -13.67 -20.83
C ALA A 22 -14.82 -13.49 -22.27
N MET A 23 -14.29 -12.50 -22.98
CA MET A 23 -14.44 -12.36 -24.42
C MET A 23 -13.25 -13.01 -25.12
N ARG A 24 -13.53 -13.95 -26.02
CA ARG A 24 -12.52 -14.67 -26.83
C ARG A 24 -12.88 -14.61 -28.31
N TYR A 25 -11.86 -14.40 -29.15
CA TYR A 25 -11.99 -14.53 -30.59
C TYR A 25 -12.10 -16.01 -30.97
N VAL A 26 -13.08 -16.34 -31.81
CA VAL A 26 -13.28 -17.70 -32.34
C VAL A 26 -13.16 -17.64 -33.86
N PRO A 27 -12.00 -18.06 -34.43
CA PRO A 27 -11.84 -18.07 -35.88
C PRO A 27 -12.86 -19.02 -36.53
N ASN A 28 -13.36 -18.64 -37.70
CA ASN A 28 -14.24 -19.46 -38.55
C ASN A 28 -15.60 -19.83 -37.91
N SER A 29 -16.11 -18.99 -37.02
CA SER A 29 -17.47 -19.08 -36.46
C SER A 29 -18.36 -17.97 -37.04
N SER A 30 -19.65 -18.26 -37.21
CA SER A 30 -20.67 -17.25 -37.59
C SER A 30 -20.75 -16.10 -36.58
N PHE A 31 -20.39 -16.38 -35.32
CA PHE A 31 -20.15 -15.39 -34.28
C PHE A 31 -18.64 -15.30 -34.00
N VAL A 32 -18.04 -14.18 -34.38
CA VAL A 32 -16.58 -13.95 -34.32
C VAL A 32 -16.04 -13.88 -32.88
N PHE A 33 -16.91 -13.54 -31.92
CA PHE A 33 -16.57 -13.48 -30.49
C PHE A 33 -17.50 -14.37 -29.66
N LYS A 34 -16.90 -15.09 -28.71
CA LYS A 34 -17.62 -15.84 -27.67
C LYS A 34 -17.46 -15.13 -26.32
N PHE A 35 -18.55 -15.07 -25.58
CA PHE A 35 -18.62 -14.50 -24.23
C PHE A 35 -19.04 -15.57 -23.23
N ASP A 36 -18.20 -15.83 -22.23
CA ASP A 36 -18.49 -16.75 -21.14
C ASP A 36 -18.44 -15.99 -19.81
N ILE A 37 -19.37 -16.26 -18.89
CA ILE A 37 -19.29 -15.69 -17.53
C ILE A 37 -18.22 -16.46 -16.75
N ILE A 38 -17.26 -15.74 -16.17
CA ILE A 38 -16.22 -16.33 -15.31
C ILE A 38 -16.68 -16.30 -13.85
N THR A 39 -17.29 -15.19 -13.42
CA THR A 39 -17.79 -15.01 -12.05
C THR A 39 -18.98 -14.06 -12.02
N ARG A 40 -19.78 -14.16 -10.96
CA ARG A 40 -20.90 -13.25 -10.65
C ARG A 40 -20.71 -12.43 -9.37
N THR A 41 -19.54 -12.54 -8.73
CA THR A 41 -19.28 -11.93 -7.41
C THR A 41 -18.01 -11.08 -7.34
N ALA A 42 -17.19 -11.05 -8.39
CA ALA A 42 -15.89 -10.37 -8.40
C ALA A 42 -15.76 -9.36 -9.56
N GLY A 43 -16.82 -8.56 -9.77
CA GLY A 43 -16.80 -7.44 -10.70
C GLY A 43 -15.87 -6.30 -10.25
N ILE A 44 -15.95 -5.17 -10.93
CA ILE A 44 -15.05 -4.02 -10.70
C ILE A 44 -15.74 -2.90 -9.90
N ILE A 45 -14.97 -2.18 -9.09
CA ILE A 45 -15.48 -1.04 -8.31
C ILE A 45 -15.68 0.23 -9.14
N GLY A 46 -14.75 0.52 -10.06
CA GLY A 46 -14.75 1.73 -10.87
C GLY A 46 -14.11 1.49 -12.23
N GLN A 47 -14.39 2.39 -13.18
CA GLN A 47 -13.97 2.23 -14.58
C GLN A 47 -12.44 2.16 -14.75
N ASN A 48 -11.62 2.66 -13.83
CA ASN A 48 -10.15 2.62 -14.01
C ASN A 48 -9.45 1.77 -12.95
N ALA A 49 -10.20 1.06 -12.10
CA ALA A 49 -9.69 0.34 -10.92
C ALA A 49 -9.03 -1.02 -11.26
N ARG A 50 -8.35 -1.11 -12.41
CA ARG A 50 -7.66 -2.33 -12.86
C ARG A 50 -6.40 -2.02 -13.65
N ALA A 51 -5.46 -2.96 -13.65
CA ALA A 51 -4.29 -2.94 -14.50
C ALA A 51 -3.86 -4.36 -14.89
N GLU A 52 -3.10 -4.49 -15.97
CA GLU A 52 -2.47 -5.75 -16.36
C GLU A 52 -0.97 -5.67 -16.08
N PHE A 53 -0.43 -6.72 -15.50
CA PHE A 53 1.01 -6.87 -15.29
C PHE A 53 1.43 -8.32 -15.54
N ARG A 54 2.31 -8.50 -16.55
CA ARG A 54 2.93 -9.80 -16.90
C ARG A 54 1.95 -10.93 -17.20
N GLY A 55 0.89 -10.62 -17.93
CA GLY A 55 -0.17 -11.55 -18.32
C GLY A 55 -1.20 -11.82 -17.22
N ILE A 56 -1.18 -11.07 -16.13
CA ILE A 56 -2.15 -11.17 -15.02
C ILE A 56 -2.89 -9.84 -14.90
N GLY A 57 -4.21 -9.88 -14.97
CA GLY A 57 -5.05 -8.75 -14.65
C GLY A 57 -5.25 -8.64 -13.15
N TYR A 58 -5.14 -7.43 -12.62
CA TYR A 58 -5.38 -7.08 -11.22
C TYR A 58 -6.47 -6.01 -11.16
N TRP A 59 -7.42 -6.11 -10.24
CA TRP A 59 -8.44 -5.09 -10.06
C TRP A 59 -8.98 -5.03 -8.64
N MET A 60 -9.55 -3.86 -8.31
CA MET A 60 -10.32 -3.66 -7.10
C MET A 60 -11.80 -3.92 -7.43
N GLY A 61 -12.40 -4.87 -6.72
CA GLY A 61 -13.84 -5.10 -6.76
C GLY A 61 -14.53 -4.40 -5.60
N GLN A 62 -15.82 -4.74 -5.40
CA GLN A 62 -16.66 -4.04 -4.42
C GLN A 62 -16.20 -4.20 -2.97
N ASN A 63 -15.64 -5.37 -2.61
CA ASN A 63 -15.28 -5.69 -1.23
C ASN A 63 -13.94 -6.43 -1.09
N ALA A 64 -13.19 -6.58 -2.18
CA ALA A 64 -11.93 -7.30 -2.21
C ALA A 64 -11.09 -6.91 -3.44
N PHE A 65 -9.82 -7.34 -3.43
CA PHE A 65 -8.91 -7.20 -4.55
C PHE A 65 -8.77 -8.55 -5.25
N TYR A 66 -8.70 -8.54 -6.57
CA TYR A 66 -8.71 -9.76 -7.37
C TYR A 66 -7.58 -9.77 -8.39
N PHE A 67 -7.19 -10.98 -8.78
CA PHE A 67 -6.31 -11.20 -9.91
C PHE A 67 -6.82 -12.36 -10.79
N SER A 68 -6.40 -12.36 -12.05
CA SER A 68 -6.73 -13.41 -13.00
C SER A 68 -5.73 -13.46 -14.16
N ASN A 69 -5.36 -14.67 -14.57
CA ASN A 69 -4.65 -14.92 -15.82
C ASN A 69 -5.62 -15.14 -17.02
N GLY A 70 -6.91 -14.91 -16.82
CA GLY A 70 -7.97 -15.11 -17.82
C GLY A 70 -8.71 -16.45 -17.72
N ALA A 71 -8.25 -17.41 -16.90
CA ALA A 71 -8.92 -18.70 -16.71
C ALA A 71 -9.77 -18.75 -15.43
N SER A 72 -9.16 -18.42 -14.29
CA SER A 72 -9.81 -18.34 -12.97
C SER A 72 -9.65 -16.93 -12.39
N ILE A 73 -10.57 -16.55 -11.51
CA ILE A 73 -10.51 -15.32 -10.73
C ILE A 73 -10.25 -15.70 -9.28
N GLU A 74 -9.23 -15.09 -8.69
CA GLU A 74 -8.82 -15.33 -7.32
C GLU A 74 -8.77 -14.02 -6.54
N GLU A 75 -9.16 -14.06 -5.26
CA GLU A 75 -8.99 -12.93 -4.34
C GLU A 75 -7.51 -12.85 -3.92
N ILE A 76 -6.92 -11.65 -3.99
CA ILE A 76 -5.59 -11.41 -3.43
C ILE A 76 -5.74 -11.41 -1.90
N PRO A 77 -5.03 -12.28 -1.16
CA PRO A 77 -5.10 -12.27 0.30
C PRO A 77 -4.71 -10.90 0.87
N ALA A 78 -5.69 -10.20 1.47
CA ALA A 78 -5.57 -8.81 1.91
C ALA A 78 -6.04 -8.61 3.36
N ASN A 79 -5.90 -9.64 4.21
CA ASN A 79 -6.33 -9.75 5.61
C ASN A 79 -6.86 -8.45 6.27
N THR A 80 -5.97 -7.63 6.82
CA THR A 80 -6.33 -6.41 7.58
C THR A 80 -6.47 -5.18 6.69
N ILE A 81 -5.77 -5.15 5.56
CA ILE A 81 -5.72 -3.99 4.65
C ILE A 81 -7.02 -3.83 3.88
N LYS A 82 -7.68 -4.94 3.54
CA LYS A 82 -9.02 -4.95 2.96
C LYS A 82 -9.97 -4.11 3.82
N GLN A 83 -10.10 -4.45 5.10
CA GLN A 83 -10.97 -3.71 6.01
C GLN A 83 -10.57 -2.24 6.11
N TYR A 84 -9.28 -1.94 6.30
CA TYR A 84 -8.78 -0.57 6.39
C TYR A 84 -9.16 0.28 5.16
N VAL A 85 -8.99 -0.26 3.96
CA VAL A 85 -9.28 0.46 2.71
C VAL A 85 -10.78 0.64 2.52
N PHE A 86 -11.57 -0.43 2.58
CA PHE A 86 -13.00 -0.38 2.28
C PHE A 86 -13.81 0.38 3.36
N ASP A 87 -13.40 0.35 4.63
CA ASP A 87 -14.05 1.15 5.68
C ASP A 87 -13.81 2.65 5.48
N ARG A 88 -12.65 3.02 4.92
CA ARG A 88 -12.25 4.41 4.62
C ARG A 88 -12.60 4.85 3.20
N LEU A 89 -13.19 4.03 2.33
CA LEU A 89 -13.44 4.40 0.93
C LEU A 89 -14.70 5.27 0.78
N THR A 90 -14.64 6.34 -0.02
CA THR A 90 -15.82 7.17 -0.32
C THR A 90 -16.68 6.54 -1.43
N ASP A 91 -17.80 5.92 -1.05
CA ASP A 91 -18.66 5.17 -1.97
C ASP A 91 -19.28 6.01 -3.10
N THR A 92 -19.48 7.31 -2.88
CA THR A 92 -20.04 8.21 -3.90
C THR A 92 -19.03 8.64 -4.96
N GLN A 93 -17.74 8.35 -4.78
CA GLN A 93 -16.64 8.75 -5.67
C GLN A 93 -15.88 7.56 -6.25
N GLN A 94 -16.52 6.38 -6.33
CA GLN A 94 -15.92 5.15 -6.85
C GLN A 94 -15.38 5.29 -8.30
N ASP A 95 -15.99 6.16 -9.11
CA ASP A 95 -15.57 6.40 -10.50
C ASP A 95 -14.18 7.06 -10.61
N LYS A 96 -13.69 7.69 -9.53
CA LYS A 96 -12.34 8.27 -9.48
C LYS A 96 -11.26 7.22 -9.22
N ILE A 97 -11.62 6.05 -8.68
CA ILE A 97 -10.65 5.01 -8.32
C ILE A 97 -9.94 4.52 -9.58
N PHE A 98 -8.61 4.54 -9.54
CA PHE A 98 -7.78 4.01 -10.61
C PHE A 98 -6.69 3.08 -10.09
N CYS A 99 -6.16 2.28 -11.00
CA CYS A 99 -5.08 1.34 -10.74
C CYS A 99 -3.92 1.59 -11.70
N GLY A 100 -2.70 1.45 -11.20
CA GLY A 100 -1.49 1.56 -12.00
C GLY A 100 -0.41 0.57 -11.58
N VAL A 101 0.64 0.49 -12.40
CA VAL A 101 1.72 -0.50 -12.23
C VAL A 101 3.07 0.18 -12.18
N VAL A 102 3.84 -0.09 -11.13
CA VAL A 102 5.25 0.30 -11.03
C VAL A 102 6.10 -0.91 -11.39
N LYS A 103 6.45 -0.99 -12.67
CA LYS A 103 7.06 -2.20 -13.26
C LYS A 103 8.40 -2.55 -12.61
N LYS A 104 9.21 -1.54 -12.28
CA LYS A 104 10.54 -1.70 -11.67
C LYS A 104 10.48 -2.49 -10.37
N TYR A 105 9.52 -2.17 -9.51
CA TYR A 105 9.35 -2.79 -8.19
C TYR A 105 8.31 -3.92 -8.17
N SER A 106 7.65 -4.20 -9.30
CA SER A 106 6.60 -5.23 -9.40
C SER A 106 5.41 -4.95 -8.50
N GLU A 107 4.95 -3.71 -8.52
CA GLU A 107 3.88 -3.22 -7.64
C GLU A 107 2.63 -2.84 -8.43
N ILE A 108 1.48 -3.14 -7.84
CA ILE A 108 0.17 -2.71 -8.29
C ILE A 108 -0.36 -1.70 -7.28
N TRP A 109 -0.71 -0.52 -7.75
CA TRP A 109 -1.18 0.59 -6.93
C TRP A 109 -2.64 0.85 -7.24
N TRP A 110 -3.48 0.96 -6.21
CA TRP A 110 -4.84 1.47 -6.31
C TRP A 110 -4.95 2.77 -5.53
N PHE A 111 -5.40 3.81 -6.22
CA PHE A 111 -5.64 5.12 -5.66
C PHE A 111 -7.13 5.33 -5.47
N TYR A 112 -7.53 5.85 -4.31
CA TYR A 112 -8.94 6.01 -3.97
C TYR A 112 -9.19 7.27 -3.11
N PRO A 113 -10.37 7.90 -3.23
CA PRO A 113 -10.80 8.94 -2.31
C PRO A 113 -11.18 8.34 -0.96
N SER A 114 -10.48 8.72 0.10
CA SER A 114 -10.82 8.28 1.45
C SER A 114 -11.97 9.11 2.04
N LYS A 115 -12.63 8.63 3.09
CA LYS A 115 -13.65 9.37 3.84
C LYS A 115 -13.02 10.51 4.66
N ASP A 116 -11.71 10.46 4.88
CA ASP A 116 -10.96 11.49 5.57
C ASP A 116 -10.56 12.64 4.62
N SER A 117 -10.80 12.49 3.31
CA SER A 117 -10.51 13.48 2.25
C SER A 117 -11.49 14.66 2.20
N GLU A 118 -12.00 15.14 3.35
CA GLU A 118 -12.78 16.38 3.39
C GLU A 118 -11.88 17.58 3.05
N ASN A 119 -11.54 17.71 1.76
CA ASN A 119 -10.98 18.90 1.17
C ASN A 119 -12.01 20.01 1.40
N GLN A 120 -11.52 21.21 1.72
CA GLN A 120 -12.33 22.38 2.10
C GLN A 120 -13.40 22.82 1.07
N ASN A 121 -13.45 22.17 -0.10
CA ASN A 121 -14.34 22.46 -1.21
C ASN A 121 -15.53 21.48 -1.36
N GLY A 122 -15.70 20.52 -0.45
CA GLY A 122 -16.88 19.61 -0.44
C GLY A 122 -16.87 18.52 -1.52
N PHE A 123 -15.73 18.29 -2.18
CA PHE A 123 -15.53 17.20 -3.13
C PHE A 123 -14.37 16.32 -2.66
N ASN A 124 -14.66 15.05 -2.37
CA ASN A 124 -13.64 14.06 -2.00
C ASN A 124 -12.80 13.75 -3.25
N GLU A 125 -11.55 14.21 -3.25
CA GLU A 125 -10.53 13.84 -4.24
C GLU A 125 -9.66 12.71 -3.73
N ILE A 126 -8.80 12.19 -4.61
CA ILE A 126 -7.90 11.11 -4.27
C ILE A 126 -6.81 11.61 -3.32
N ASP A 127 -6.74 11.00 -2.15
CA ASP A 127 -5.78 11.32 -1.07
C ASP A 127 -5.01 10.08 -0.59
N SER A 128 -5.49 8.88 -0.93
CA SER A 128 -5.04 7.62 -0.36
C SER A 128 -4.71 6.60 -1.44
N TYR A 129 -3.76 5.72 -1.12
CA TYR A 129 -3.43 4.58 -1.96
C TYR A 129 -3.22 3.30 -1.14
N VAL A 130 -3.40 2.18 -1.83
CA VAL A 130 -2.97 0.86 -1.39
C VAL A 130 -2.11 0.24 -2.49
N MET A 131 -0.99 -0.36 -2.10
CA MET A 131 -0.01 -0.95 -2.98
C MET A 131 0.19 -2.43 -2.65
N TYR A 132 0.25 -3.27 -3.67
CA TYR A 132 0.56 -4.69 -3.57
C TYR A 132 1.81 -5.03 -4.36
N ASN A 133 2.83 -5.58 -3.70
CA ASN A 133 4.01 -6.11 -4.35
C ASN A 133 3.77 -7.56 -4.78
N THR A 134 3.77 -7.83 -6.09
CA THR A 134 3.44 -9.16 -6.63
C THR A 134 4.52 -10.22 -6.37
N LYS A 135 5.76 -9.79 -6.10
CA LYS A 135 6.89 -10.71 -5.82
C LYS A 135 6.94 -11.08 -4.35
N GLU A 136 6.89 -10.08 -3.49
CA GLU A 136 6.99 -10.25 -2.04
C GLU A 136 5.65 -10.69 -1.42
N LYS A 137 4.55 -10.52 -2.15
CA LYS A 137 3.18 -10.74 -1.69
C LYS A 137 2.85 -9.91 -0.45
N ALA A 138 3.45 -8.73 -0.38
CA ALA A 138 3.29 -7.77 0.70
C ALA A 138 2.41 -6.60 0.24
N TRP A 139 1.78 -5.96 1.21
CA TRP A 139 0.90 -4.83 1.00
C TRP A 139 1.40 -3.62 1.77
N SER A 140 1.23 -2.44 1.19
CA SER A 140 1.52 -1.16 1.81
C SER A 140 0.35 -0.20 1.61
N ILE A 141 0.20 0.75 2.51
CA ILE A 141 -0.80 1.81 2.44
C ILE A 141 -0.12 3.15 2.66
N GLY A 142 -0.71 4.23 2.14
CA GLY A 142 -0.20 5.57 2.38
C GLY A 142 -1.15 6.64 1.89
N SER A 143 -0.72 7.88 2.05
CA SER A 143 -1.42 9.05 1.56
C SER A 143 -0.60 9.71 0.46
N LEU A 144 -1.24 9.97 -0.67
CA LEU A 144 -0.63 10.65 -1.81
C LEU A 144 -1.73 11.14 -2.75
N ASN A 145 -1.79 12.45 -3.01
CA ASN A 145 -2.80 13.04 -3.89
C ASN A 145 -2.39 12.93 -5.36
N ARG A 146 -2.68 11.81 -6.00
CA ARG A 146 -2.45 11.63 -7.45
C ARG A 146 -3.70 11.14 -8.14
N THR A 147 -4.10 11.81 -9.22
CA THR A 147 -5.35 11.55 -9.94
C THR A 147 -5.17 10.68 -11.18
N SER A 148 -3.93 10.46 -11.61
CA SER A 148 -3.58 9.48 -12.64
C SER A 148 -2.13 9.05 -12.52
N ILE A 149 -1.80 7.96 -13.21
CA ILE A 149 -0.47 7.36 -13.30
C ILE A 149 -0.24 6.85 -14.73
N GLU A 150 0.95 7.09 -15.26
CA GLU A 150 1.40 6.52 -16.52
C GLU A 150 2.84 6.02 -16.35
N TYR A 151 3.10 4.78 -16.77
CA TYR A 151 4.45 4.19 -16.76
C TYR A 151 4.96 4.08 -18.21
N PRO A 152 5.89 4.95 -18.65
CA PRO A 152 6.34 4.99 -20.04
C PRO A 152 6.95 3.66 -20.52
N TYR A 153 6.86 3.39 -21.82
CA TYR A 153 7.43 2.17 -22.42
C TYR A 153 8.97 2.21 -22.51
N GLN A 154 9.57 3.39 -22.40
CA GLN A 154 11.01 3.58 -22.50
C GLN A 154 11.76 2.81 -21.39
N LEU A 155 12.92 2.24 -21.74
CA LEU A 155 13.81 1.60 -20.79
C LEU A 155 14.26 2.63 -19.74
N ASP A 156 14.30 2.23 -18.47
CA ASP A 156 14.66 3.08 -17.33
C ASP A 156 13.82 4.36 -17.15
N ALA A 157 12.60 4.36 -17.70
CA ALA A 157 11.67 5.44 -17.46
C ALA A 157 11.12 5.42 -16.03
N TYR A 158 11.01 6.62 -15.48
CA TYR A 158 10.26 6.94 -14.28
C TYR A 158 8.78 7.08 -14.61
N GLN A 159 7.93 6.74 -13.64
CA GLN A 159 6.49 6.92 -13.79
C GLN A 159 6.12 8.40 -13.65
N TYR A 160 5.10 8.83 -14.37
CA TYR A 160 4.51 10.15 -14.21
C TYR A 160 3.17 10.04 -13.50
N LYS A 161 2.91 10.94 -12.57
CA LYS A 161 1.63 11.07 -11.88
C LYS A 161 1.22 12.53 -11.81
N ILE A 162 -0.07 12.82 -11.94
CA ILE A 162 -0.60 14.18 -11.86
C ILE A 162 -1.29 14.41 -10.51
N SER A 163 -1.11 15.57 -9.88
CA SER A 163 -1.86 15.95 -8.67
C SER A 163 -3.29 16.38 -9.00
N GLU A 164 -4.08 16.65 -7.97
CA GLU A 164 -5.39 17.27 -8.12
C GLU A 164 -5.30 18.72 -8.68
N ASP A 165 -4.21 19.42 -8.38
CA ASP A 165 -3.95 20.79 -8.85
C ASP A 165 -3.51 20.86 -10.33
N GLY A 166 -3.27 19.70 -10.95
CA GLY A 166 -2.85 19.61 -12.35
C GLY A 166 -1.34 19.59 -12.58
N ASP A 167 -0.54 19.56 -11.51
CA ASP A 167 0.91 19.48 -11.61
C ASP A 167 1.37 18.07 -11.97
N LEU A 168 2.29 17.97 -12.93
CA LEU A 168 2.88 16.71 -13.37
C LEU A 168 4.16 16.39 -12.61
N TYR A 169 4.16 15.30 -11.86
CA TYR A 169 5.31 14.84 -11.08
C TYR A 169 5.96 13.62 -11.72
N GLN A 170 7.28 13.61 -11.73
CA GLN A 170 8.08 12.43 -12.02
C GLN A 170 8.36 11.68 -10.70
N HIS A 171 7.86 10.45 -10.57
CA HIS A 171 7.98 9.63 -9.36
C HIS A 171 9.11 8.61 -9.49
N GLU A 172 9.57 8.05 -8.36
CA GLU A 172 10.69 7.10 -8.28
C GLU A 172 12.06 7.68 -8.66
N LYS A 173 12.19 9.01 -8.71
CA LYS A 173 13.42 9.71 -9.07
C LYS A 173 13.90 10.58 -7.91
N GLY A 174 15.08 10.28 -7.40
CA GLY A 174 15.62 10.97 -6.23
C GLY A 174 14.89 10.58 -4.95
N ALA A 175 15.15 11.35 -3.88
CA ALA A 175 14.66 11.09 -2.52
C ALA A 175 13.90 12.29 -1.92
N ASN A 176 13.52 13.27 -2.74
CA ASN A 176 12.96 14.54 -2.30
C ASN A 176 11.57 14.78 -2.91
N ASP A 177 10.77 15.60 -2.24
CA ASP A 177 9.51 16.12 -2.76
C ASP A 177 9.79 17.43 -3.51
N ASN A 178 10.20 17.33 -4.77
CA ASN A 178 10.54 18.49 -5.60
C ASN A 178 11.55 19.44 -4.90
N GLU A 179 12.73 18.89 -4.56
CA GLU A 179 13.82 19.58 -3.84
C GLU A 179 13.58 19.82 -2.34
N GLU A 180 12.38 19.59 -1.84
CA GLU A 180 12.07 19.62 -0.41
C GLU A 180 12.20 18.23 0.25
N ILE A 181 12.19 18.22 1.58
CA ILE A 181 12.19 16.97 2.35
C ILE A 181 10.92 16.18 2.02
N LEU A 182 11.07 14.88 1.75
CA LEU A 182 9.95 13.95 1.62
C LEU A 182 9.84 13.12 2.91
N PRO A 183 8.90 13.42 3.83
CA PRO A 183 8.73 12.64 5.04
C PRO A 183 8.28 11.21 4.70
N ALA A 184 9.04 10.23 5.14
CA ALA A 184 8.74 8.82 4.94
C ALA A 184 8.80 8.09 6.28
N TYR A 185 7.88 7.17 6.52
CA TYR A 185 7.93 6.36 7.74
C TYR A 185 7.44 4.93 7.51
N ILE A 186 7.94 4.03 8.35
CA ILE A 186 7.42 2.68 8.53
C ILE A 186 6.90 2.55 9.96
N GLU A 187 5.74 1.91 10.11
CA GLU A 187 5.15 1.65 11.42
C GLU A 187 4.79 0.17 11.56
N THR A 188 5.19 -0.44 12.68
CA THR A 188 4.86 -1.83 13.00
C THR A 188 3.45 -1.93 13.62
N ASN A 189 2.92 -3.14 13.76
CA ASN A 189 1.79 -3.35 14.66
C ASN A 189 2.27 -3.35 16.13
N TYR A 190 1.32 -3.35 17.07
CA TYR A 190 1.62 -3.65 18.46
C TYR A 190 1.94 -5.14 18.61
N LEU A 191 3.18 -5.45 18.96
CA LEU A 191 3.64 -6.80 19.30
C LEU A 191 3.67 -6.99 20.81
N GLN A 192 3.21 -8.14 21.27
CA GLN A 192 3.25 -8.54 22.67
C GLN A 192 4.41 -9.50 22.91
N PHE A 193 5.18 -9.25 23.97
CA PHE A 193 6.30 -10.12 24.34
C PHE A 193 5.90 -11.34 25.16
N ASP A 194 5.01 -11.12 26.11
CA ASP A 194 4.52 -12.13 27.03
C ASP A 194 3.08 -11.80 27.43
N LEU A 195 2.29 -12.83 27.74
CA LEU A 195 0.88 -12.67 28.13
C LEU A 195 0.73 -12.07 29.54
N THR A 196 1.71 -12.30 30.41
CA THR A 196 1.63 -12.01 31.85
C THR A 196 2.56 -10.88 32.27
N LYS A 197 3.77 -10.81 31.70
CA LYS A 197 4.85 -9.94 32.16
C LYS A 197 4.95 -8.65 31.36
N ARG A 198 5.55 -7.64 31.99
CA ARG A 198 6.04 -6.46 31.29
C ARG A 198 7.39 -6.78 30.66
N ALA A 199 7.64 -6.20 29.50
CA ALA A 199 8.97 -6.09 28.94
C ALA A 199 9.55 -4.72 29.28
N GLU A 200 10.84 -4.69 29.60
CA GLU A 200 11.66 -3.49 29.59
C GLU A 200 12.56 -3.56 28.36
N LEU A 201 12.54 -2.51 27.56
CA LEU A 201 13.40 -2.33 26.41
C LEU A 201 14.46 -1.32 26.79
N SER A 202 15.71 -1.63 26.43
CA SER A 202 16.86 -0.85 26.88
C SER A 202 17.86 -0.49 25.78
N GLU A 203 17.85 -1.22 24.68
CA GLU A 203 18.83 -1.06 23.61
C GLU A 203 18.23 -1.52 22.29
N VAL A 204 18.60 -0.86 21.21
CA VAL A 204 18.41 -1.31 19.83
C VAL A 204 19.74 -1.26 19.10
N GLN A 205 19.97 -2.24 18.24
CA GLN A 205 21.09 -2.29 17.31
C GLN A 205 20.48 -2.24 15.90
N PRO A 206 20.62 -1.09 15.22
CA PRO A 206 20.02 -0.91 13.91
C PRO A 206 20.74 -1.78 12.87
N ASP A 207 19.98 -2.27 11.89
CA ASP A 207 20.48 -2.87 10.67
C ASP A 207 19.79 -2.16 9.50
N SER A 208 20.35 -1.03 9.09
CA SER A 208 19.80 -0.21 8.02
C SER A 208 20.90 0.34 7.13
N THR A 209 20.60 0.45 5.84
CA THR A 209 21.33 1.33 4.94
C THR A 209 20.50 2.59 4.80
N GLN A 210 21.03 3.74 5.15
CA GLN A 210 20.27 4.99 5.20
C GLN A 210 21.12 6.18 4.79
N THR A 211 20.45 7.28 4.47
CA THR A 211 21.06 8.60 4.26
C THR A 211 20.44 9.57 5.26
N GLY A 212 21.30 10.17 6.08
CA GLY A 212 20.92 11.02 7.19
C GLY A 212 20.32 10.27 8.39
N ASP A 213 19.76 11.06 9.30
CA ASP A 213 19.25 10.58 10.57
C ASP A 213 17.85 9.98 10.45
N LEU A 214 17.63 8.84 11.12
CA LEU A 214 16.31 8.27 11.35
C LEU A 214 15.82 8.62 12.75
N GLU A 215 14.57 9.06 12.86
CA GLU A 215 13.87 9.26 14.11
C GLU A 215 13.06 8.00 14.45
N ILE A 216 13.36 7.40 15.60
CA ILE A 216 12.71 6.18 16.08
C ILE A 216 11.85 6.52 17.28
N THR A 217 10.54 6.26 17.16
CA THR A 217 9.60 6.34 18.29
C THR A 217 9.16 4.95 18.69
N VAL A 218 9.34 4.59 19.96
CA VAL A 218 8.87 3.32 20.52
C VAL A 218 7.65 3.57 21.37
N PHE A 219 6.49 3.12 20.92
CA PHE A 219 5.24 3.19 21.67
C PHE A 219 5.02 1.91 22.47
N THR A 220 4.54 2.03 23.70
CA THR A 220 4.15 0.89 24.52
C THR A 220 2.75 1.02 25.12
N LYS A 221 2.08 -0.11 25.31
CA LYS A 221 0.76 -0.22 25.94
C LYS A 221 0.75 -1.28 27.02
N GLU A 222 -0.12 -1.10 28.02
CA GLU A 222 -0.34 -2.09 29.08
C GLU A 222 -1.32 -3.19 28.67
N ARG A 223 -2.33 -2.86 27.87
CA ARG A 223 -3.37 -3.78 27.39
C ARG A 223 -3.81 -3.39 25.98
N PRO A 224 -4.36 -4.33 25.18
CA PRO A 224 -4.79 -4.05 23.82
C PRO A 224 -5.77 -2.87 23.67
N GLN A 225 -6.68 -2.71 24.65
CA GLN A 225 -7.69 -1.64 24.68
C GLN A 225 -7.29 -0.44 25.55
N ALA A 226 -6.07 -0.41 26.10
CA ALA A 226 -5.64 0.71 26.94
C ALA A 226 -5.39 1.98 26.10
N SER A 227 -5.86 3.11 26.61
CA SER A 227 -5.65 4.44 26.02
C SER A 227 -4.28 5.04 26.36
N ALA A 228 -3.68 4.66 27.50
CA ALA A 228 -2.37 5.16 27.91
C ALA A 228 -1.26 4.50 27.09
N VAL A 229 -0.66 5.28 26.20
CA VAL A 229 0.56 4.95 25.47
C VAL A 229 1.71 5.66 26.16
N ARG A 230 2.81 4.95 26.41
CA ARG A 230 4.10 5.58 26.74
C ARG A 230 4.98 5.50 25.52
N ASP A 231 5.77 6.52 25.31
CA ASP A 231 6.67 6.62 24.17
C ASP A 231 8.05 7.13 24.59
N VAL A 232 9.03 6.81 23.75
CA VAL A 232 10.39 7.32 23.85
C VAL A 232 10.93 7.46 22.44
N ASP A 233 11.56 8.61 22.20
CA ASP A 233 12.19 8.95 20.94
C ASP A 233 13.71 8.86 21.08
N PHE A 234 14.35 8.40 20.01
CA PHE A 234 15.80 8.47 19.86
C PHE A 234 16.16 8.50 18.38
N THR A 235 17.37 9.01 18.11
CA THR A 235 17.89 9.14 16.74
C THR A 235 18.88 8.03 16.44
N ILE A 236 18.82 7.52 15.21
CA ILE A 236 19.79 6.59 14.63
C ILE A 236 20.42 7.29 13.43
N GLY A 237 21.68 7.71 13.55
CA GLY A 237 22.50 8.16 12.42
C GLY A 237 23.17 6.99 11.69
N GLU A 238 23.78 7.26 10.54
CA GLU A 238 24.35 6.25 9.62
C GLU A 238 25.40 5.31 10.25
N GLU A 239 26.19 5.81 11.20
CA GLU A 239 27.25 5.04 11.88
C GLU A 239 26.83 4.50 13.25
N THR A 240 25.54 4.58 13.60
CA THR A 240 25.08 4.20 14.94
C THR A 240 25.11 2.68 15.09
N GLU A 241 26.08 2.15 15.85
CA GLU A 241 26.13 0.71 16.15
C GLU A 241 25.04 0.26 17.15
N LYS A 242 24.68 1.16 18.07
CA LYS A 242 23.63 0.92 19.08
C LYS A 242 23.07 2.22 19.62
N ALA A 243 21.79 2.20 19.98
CA ALA A 243 21.14 3.26 20.73
C ALA A 243 20.54 2.71 22.03
N ASN A 244 20.82 3.41 23.13
CA ASN A 244 20.26 3.09 24.44
C ASN A 244 19.05 3.96 24.69
N PHE A 245 17.98 3.35 25.16
CA PHE A 245 16.76 4.03 25.59
C PHE A 245 16.19 3.29 26.79
N ARG A 246 15.09 3.76 27.37
CA ARG A 246 14.42 3.00 28.42
C ARG A 246 12.93 3.18 28.36
N ILE A 247 12.22 2.10 28.08
CA ILE A 247 10.77 2.08 28.12
C ILE A 247 10.28 0.71 28.55
N SER A 248 9.08 0.66 29.15
CA SER A 248 8.48 -0.59 29.56
C SER A 248 6.98 -0.60 29.29
N GLY A 249 6.50 -1.73 28.78
CA GLY A 249 5.08 -2.05 28.64
C GLY A 249 4.89 -3.54 28.32
N ARG A 250 3.65 -3.96 28.12
CA ARG A 250 3.34 -5.35 27.71
C ARG A 250 3.36 -5.53 26.20
N GLN A 251 2.98 -4.47 25.48
CA GLN A 251 3.03 -4.41 24.02
C GLN A 251 3.91 -3.26 23.58
N ARG A 252 4.57 -3.41 22.43
CA ARG A 252 5.38 -2.37 21.78
C ARG A 252 5.02 -2.18 20.32
N LYS A 253 5.28 -1.00 19.80
CA LYS A 253 5.20 -0.64 18.39
C LYS A 253 6.35 0.31 18.06
N TYR A 254 6.93 0.19 16.87
CA TYR A 254 7.92 1.15 16.36
C TYR A 254 7.28 2.00 15.29
N ARG A 255 7.63 3.28 15.31
CA ARG A 255 7.60 4.14 14.13
C ARG A 255 9.03 4.56 13.84
N ILE A 256 9.41 4.45 12.58
CA ILE A 256 10.74 4.76 12.06
C ILE A 256 10.52 5.77 10.97
N THR A 257 11.02 6.98 11.17
CA THR A 257 10.76 8.13 10.30
C THR A 257 12.08 8.63 9.72
N SER A 258 12.10 8.87 8.41
CA SER A 258 13.08 9.72 7.75
C SER A 258 12.43 11.06 7.45
N ASN A 259 13.06 12.13 7.90
CA ASN A 259 12.60 13.51 7.70
C ASN A 259 13.79 14.44 7.44
N VAL A 260 14.68 14.00 6.55
CA VAL A 260 15.91 14.70 6.19
C VAL A 260 15.98 14.88 4.68
N LEU A 261 16.65 15.94 4.22
CA LEU A 261 16.82 16.19 2.80
C LEU A 261 17.71 15.10 2.18
N ASN A 262 17.30 14.57 1.03
CA ASN A 262 17.87 13.38 0.39
C ASN A 262 17.81 12.13 1.28
N GLY A 263 16.87 12.09 2.24
CA GLY A 263 16.67 10.95 3.12
C GLY A 263 16.17 9.73 2.36
N ASP A 264 16.90 8.63 2.49
CA ASP A 264 16.51 7.31 2.00
C ASP A 264 16.87 6.29 3.07
N PHE A 265 16.10 5.22 3.20
CA PHE A 265 16.43 4.14 4.12
C PHE A 265 15.86 2.80 3.67
N GLN A 266 16.68 1.78 3.88
CA GLN A 266 16.34 0.37 3.71
C GLN A 266 16.65 -0.36 5.01
N MET A 267 15.68 -1.14 5.47
CA MET A 267 15.78 -1.87 6.73
C MET A 267 16.14 -3.33 6.50
N GLY A 268 17.08 -3.83 7.29
CA GLY A 268 17.40 -5.23 7.49
C GLY A 268 16.83 -5.78 8.80
N SER A 269 17.60 -6.63 9.46
CA SER A 269 17.24 -7.34 10.68
C SER A 269 17.71 -6.61 11.94
N TRP A 270 16.93 -5.62 12.37
CA TRP A 270 17.21 -4.88 13.60
C TRP A 270 17.10 -5.80 14.82
N THR A 271 17.98 -5.63 15.80
CA THR A 271 17.93 -6.37 17.06
C THR A 271 17.71 -5.45 18.25
N GLU A 272 17.13 -5.98 19.32
CA GLU A 272 16.81 -5.22 20.52
C GLU A 272 17.10 -6.01 21.78
N ARG A 273 17.39 -5.28 22.85
CA ARG A 273 17.55 -5.86 24.18
C ARG A 273 16.28 -5.73 24.99
N VAL A 274 15.69 -6.87 25.28
CA VAL A 274 14.44 -7.01 26.03
C VAL A 274 14.66 -7.79 27.32
N ALA A 275 14.22 -7.24 28.44
CA ALA A 275 14.20 -7.92 29.73
C ALA A 275 12.76 -8.06 30.23
N LEU A 276 12.31 -9.30 30.46
CA LEU A 276 11.01 -9.55 31.06
C LEU A 276 11.07 -9.30 32.57
N ARG A 277 10.23 -8.40 33.06
CA ARG A 277 10.07 -8.12 34.49
C ARG A 277 8.73 -8.66 34.99
N GLY A 278 8.75 -9.27 36.18
CA GLY A 278 7.51 -9.63 36.89
C GLY A 278 6.71 -8.38 37.29
N ASP A 279 5.40 -8.54 37.48
CA ASP A 279 4.54 -7.48 38.01
C ASP A 279 5.07 -7.07 39.40
N ARG A 280 5.73 -5.92 39.49
CA ARG A 280 5.98 -5.20 40.74
C ARG A 280 5.11 -3.97 40.76
#